data_AF-A0A538R4H7-F1
#
_entry.id   AF-A0A538R4H7-F1
#
_cell.length_a   1.000
_cell.length_b   1.000
_cell.length_c   1.000
_cell.angle_alpha   90.00
_cell.angle_beta   90.00
_cell.angle_gamma   90.00
#
_symmetry.space_group_name_H-M   'P 1'
#
loop_
_entity.id
_entity.type
_entity.pdbx_description
1 polymer ?
#
loop_
_entity_poly.entity_id
_entity_poly.type
_entity_poly.pdbx_seq_one_letter_code
_entity_poly.pdbx_strand_id
1 'polypeptide(L)'
;MVLTGRWGWPVPRWEGRAPVISDGFGSPRPPGKHLGVDLMFGRISSDPFPIGPNGSKGFVMPDAWMAVAASDGVLWSAGHTPRGFAVVLDHGNVATFYQHLDALFVPETKAPAKGAPKDKFLAIKAGQPLGVIGADPLDPAGLKHLHLELWSGGPLNALDPQPLMKTWQVFTPNDIPPFLPPLTRNAAKQRLAKRSNFVSVRSYERRWPGASLHPPR
;
A
#
# COMPACT_ATOMS: atom_id res chain seq x y z
N MET A 1 21.34 -4.03 12.71
CA MET A 1 21.07 -2.67 12.19
C MET A 1 20.08 -1.99 13.13
N VAL A 2 20.31 -0.71 13.48
CA VAL A 2 19.33 0.08 14.24
C VAL A 2 18.65 1.04 13.27
N LEU A 3 17.32 0.93 13.17
CA LEU A 3 16.50 1.87 12.40
C LEU A 3 16.17 3.08 13.29
N THR A 4 16.43 4.29 12.81
CA THR A 4 16.08 5.51 13.53
C THR A 4 14.71 6.03 13.11
N GLY A 5 14.04 6.76 14.01
CA GLY A 5 12.74 7.39 13.72
C GLY A 5 11.53 6.46 13.88
N ARG A 6 10.39 6.93 13.36
CA ARG A 6 9.10 6.24 13.46
C ARG A 6 8.96 5.20 12.36
N TRP A 7 8.85 3.93 12.74
CA TRP A 7 8.57 2.83 11.81
C TRP A 7 7.21 2.21 12.06
N GLY A 8 6.56 1.79 10.99
CA GLY A 8 5.26 1.15 11.04
C GLY A 8 5.05 0.14 9.91
N TRP A 9 4.12 -0.78 10.14
CA TRP A 9 3.71 -1.76 9.14
C TRP A 9 3.12 -1.04 7.92
N PRO A 10 3.53 -1.39 6.69
CA PRO A 10 3.10 -0.68 5.49
C PRO A 10 1.69 -1.08 5.03
N VAL A 11 1.02 -1.97 5.78
CA VAL A 11 -0.39 -2.31 5.61
C VAL A 11 -1.13 -1.87 6.89
N PRO A 12 -2.06 -0.92 6.81
CA PRO A 12 -2.84 -0.51 7.98
C PRO A 12 -3.82 -1.59 8.46
N ARG A 13 -4.30 -1.47 9.69
CA ARG A 13 -5.33 -2.38 10.24
C ARG A 13 -6.60 -2.40 9.41
N TRP A 14 -7.13 -3.59 9.15
CA TRP A 14 -8.44 -3.77 8.53
C TRP A 14 -9.40 -4.42 9.54
N GLU A 15 -10.55 -3.80 9.77
CA GLU A 15 -11.54 -4.25 10.77
C GLU A 15 -10.93 -4.55 12.15
N GLY A 16 -10.01 -3.69 12.59
CA GLY A 16 -9.29 -3.84 13.86
C GLY A 16 -8.18 -4.89 13.86
N ARG A 17 -8.01 -5.71 12.81
CA ARG A 17 -6.94 -6.71 12.72
C ARG A 17 -5.66 -6.11 12.16
N ALA A 18 -4.53 -6.49 12.76
CA ALA A 18 -3.22 -6.19 12.21
C ALA A 18 -2.94 -7.07 10.98
N PRO A 19 -2.17 -6.58 10.00
CA PRO A 19 -1.61 -7.45 8.99
C PRO A 19 -0.63 -8.46 9.61
N VAL A 20 -0.33 -9.49 8.84
CA VAL A 20 0.64 -10.53 9.15
C VAL A 20 1.53 -10.77 7.93
N ILE A 21 2.68 -11.38 8.16
CA ILE A 21 3.55 -11.87 7.08
C ILE A 21 2.94 -13.19 6.57
N SER A 22 2.49 -13.20 5.32
CA SER A 22 1.94 -14.38 4.66
C SER A 22 3.00 -15.21 3.95
N ASP A 23 4.08 -14.58 3.48
CA ASP A 23 5.29 -15.25 3.00
C ASP A 23 6.53 -14.46 3.42
N GLY A 24 7.53 -15.17 3.94
CA GLY A 24 8.68 -14.58 4.62
C GLY A 24 9.92 -14.41 3.74
N PHE A 25 10.87 -13.61 4.22
CA PHE A 25 12.17 -13.45 3.57
C PHE A 25 12.91 -14.80 3.49
N GLY A 26 13.55 -15.05 2.36
CA GLY A 26 14.31 -16.28 2.12
C GLY A 26 13.45 -17.49 1.75
N SER A 27 12.12 -17.36 1.66
CA SER A 27 11.26 -18.43 1.17
C SER A 27 11.68 -18.82 -0.27
N PRO A 28 11.57 -20.10 -0.66
CA PRO A 28 11.97 -20.55 -2.00
C PRO A 28 11.13 -19.90 -3.10
N ARG A 29 11.78 -19.32 -4.14
CA ARG A 29 11.11 -18.73 -5.32
C ARG A 29 11.91 -19.06 -6.57
N PRO A 30 11.40 -19.74 -7.62
CA PRO A 30 12.21 -20.00 -8.81
C PRO A 30 12.66 -18.69 -9.49
N PRO A 31 13.96 -18.47 -9.84
CA PRO A 31 15.15 -19.31 -9.64
C PRO A 31 16.02 -18.98 -8.39
N GLY A 32 15.52 -18.23 -7.41
CA GLY A 32 16.23 -17.88 -6.17
C GLY A 32 15.37 -17.95 -4.89
N LYS A 33 15.37 -16.85 -4.16
CA LYS A 33 14.66 -16.70 -2.87
C LYS A 33 13.87 -15.41 -2.86
N HIS A 34 12.85 -15.37 -2.03
CA HIS A 34 12.10 -14.18 -1.73
C HIS A 34 12.98 -13.14 -0.99
N LEU A 35 13.09 -11.92 -1.53
CA LEU A 35 13.96 -10.85 -1.00
C LEU A 35 13.22 -9.87 -0.08
N GLY A 36 11.97 -10.18 0.27
CA GLY A 36 11.11 -9.34 1.06
C GLY A 36 10.14 -10.16 1.91
N VAL A 37 9.07 -9.50 2.33
CA VAL A 37 7.92 -10.13 2.99
C VAL A 37 6.65 -9.79 2.24
N ASP A 38 5.75 -10.75 2.14
CA ASP A 38 4.41 -10.54 1.62
C ASP A 38 3.45 -10.33 2.79
N LEU A 39 2.63 -9.29 2.68
CA LEU A 39 1.77 -8.83 3.76
C LEU A 39 0.29 -8.96 3.37
N MET A 40 -0.46 -9.63 4.26
CA MET A 40 -1.90 -9.85 4.15
C MET A 40 -2.55 -9.81 5.54
N PHE A 41 -3.86 -10.05 5.64
CA PHE A 41 -4.53 -10.30 6.91
C PHE A 41 -4.75 -11.79 7.10
N GLY A 42 -4.60 -12.29 8.33
CA GLY A 42 -4.98 -13.67 8.66
C GLY A 42 -6.49 -13.86 8.47
N ARG A 43 -6.89 -14.89 7.72
CA ARG A 43 -8.29 -15.20 7.43
C ARG A 43 -9.01 -15.64 8.70
N ILE A 44 -10.24 -15.14 8.87
CA ILE A 44 -11.21 -15.60 9.88
C ILE A 44 -12.49 -16.09 9.19
N SER A 45 -13.33 -16.83 9.92
CA SER A 45 -14.55 -17.45 9.38
C SER A 45 -15.59 -16.45 8.87
N SER A 46 -15.59 -15.22 9.38
CA SER A 46 -16.51 -14.16 8.96
C SER A 46 -16.03 -13.34 7.76
N ASP A 47 -14.83 -13.62 7.23
CA ASP A 47 -14.32 -12.87 6.07
C ASP A 47 -15.19 -13.13 4.82
N PRO A 48 -15.64 -12.08 4.12
CA PRO A 48 -16.57 -12.22 3.00
C PRO A 48 -15.90 -12.67 1.69
N PHE A 49 -14.58 -12.86 1.71
CA PHE A 49 -13.79 -13.13 0.50
C PHE A 49 -13.73 -14.63 0.21
N PRO A 50 -14.21 -15.09 -0.96
CA PRO A 50 -13.99 -16.47 -1.38
C PRO A 50 -12.50 -16.75 -1.61
N ILE A 51 -12.16 -18.00 -1.90
CA ILE A 51 -10.83 -18.32 -2.42
C ILE A 51 -10.70 -17.72 -3.82
N GLY A 52 -9.70 -16.87 -4.04
CA GLY A 52 -9.53 -16.09 -5.26
C GLY A 52 -8.63 -14.88 -5.02
N PRO A 53 -8.69 -13.83 -5.86
CA PRO A 53 -7.76 -12.69 -5.77
C PRO A 53 -7.67 -12.04 -4.38
N ASN A 54 -8.79 -11.98 -3.66
CA ASN A 54 -8.86 -11.37 -2.33
C ASN A 54 -8.54 -12.35 -1.18
N GLY A 55 -8.20 -13.60 -1.45
CA GLY A 55 -7.72 -14.47 -0.38
C GLY A 55 -7.49 -15.94 -0.72
N SER A 56 -6.64 -16.55 0.09
CA SER A 56 -6.35 -17.98 0.15
C SER A 56 -6.99 -18.60 1.38
N LYS A 57 -6.77 -19.90 1.64
CA LYS A 57 -7.28 -20.57 2.86
C LYS A 57 -6.82 -19.90 4.16
N GLY A 58 -5.62 -19.33 4.18
CA GLY A 58 -5.00 -18.76 5.39
C GLY A 58 -5.06 -17.24 5.47
N PHE A 59 -5.23 -16.54 4.35
CA PHE A 59 -5.05 -15.10 4.28
C PHE A 59 -6.09 -14.42 3.40
N VAL A 60 -6.32 -13.14 3.65
CA VAL A 60 -7.19 -12.27 2.85
C VAL A 60 -6.57 -10.89 2.67
N MET A 61 -6.93 -10.25 1.56
CA MET A 61 -6.61 -8.85 1.27
C MET A 61 -7.88 -8.18 0.72
N PRO A 62 -8.43 -7.17 1.42
CA PRO A 62 -9.61 -6.46 0.97
C PRO A 62 -9.40 -5.73 -0.36
N ASP A 63 -10.50 -5.51 -1.08
CA ASP A 63 -10.47 -4.64 -2.25
C ASP A 63 -10.11 -3.21 -1.88
N ALA A 64 -9.38 -2.56 -2.79
CA ALA A 64 -8.93 -1.18 -2.65
C ALA A 64 -8.18 -0.86 -1.36
N TRP A 65 -7.55 -1.87 -0.72
CA TRP A 65 -6.76 -1.65 0.48
C TRP A 65 -5.45 -0.95 0.13
N MET A 66 -5.03 -0.03 0.99
CA MET A 66 -3.90 0.85 0.69
C MET A 66 -2.58 0.33 1.28
N ALA A 67 -1.51 0.54 0.53
CA ALA A 67 -0.15 0.50 1.06
C ALA A 67 0.23 1.90 1.58
N VAL A 68 0.92 1.94 2.72
CA VAL A 68 1.41 3.18 3.34
C VAL A 68 2.92 3.13 3.55
N ALA A 69 3.56 4.29 3.61
CA ALA A 69 4.99 4.39 3.89
C ALA A 69 5.32 3.86 5.28
N ALA A 70 6.27 2.93 5.36
CA ALA A 70 6.70 2.35 6.63
C ALA A 70 7.40 3.38 7.55
N SER A 71 8.05 4.40 6.99
CA SER A 71 8.78 5.42 7.72
C SER A 71 8.85 6.73 6.94
N ASP A 72 9.24 7.82 7.61
CA ASP A 72 9.55 9.11 6.97
C ASP A 72 10.71 8.93 5.99
N GLY A 73 10.61 9.55 4.81
CA GLY A 73 11.65 9.46 3.80
C GLY A 73 11.40 10.39 2.62
N VAL A 74 12.09 10.11 1.52
CA VAL A 74 11.90 10.81 0.26
C VAL A 74 11.56 9.82 -0.84
N LEU A 75 10.64 10.21 -1.73
CA LEU A 75 10.26 9.42 -2.88
C LEU A 75 11.43 9.33 -3.87
N TRP A 76 12.05 8.16 -3.96
CA TRP A 76 13.19 7.92 -4.84
C TRP A 76 12.74 7.54 -6.24
N SER A 77 11.81 6.60 -6.35
CA SER A 77 11.19 6.21 -7.62
C SER A 77 9.79 5.69 -7.39
N ALA A 78 8.91 5.92 -8.37
CA ALA A 78 7.59 5.29 -8.43
C ALA A 78 7.20 5.09 -9.90
N GLY A 79 6.67 3.92 -10.24
CA GLY A 79 6.25 3.65 -11.62
C GLY A 79 5.85 2.22 -11.86
N HIS A 80 5.33 1.98 -13.06
CA HIS A 80 4.90 0.65 -13.47
C HIS A 80 6.09 -0.29 -13.73
N THR A 81 5.96 -1.54 -13.29
CA THR A 81 6.89 -2.64 -13.57
C THR A 81 6.10 -3.81 -14.16
N PRO A 82 6.76 -4.84 -14.75
CA PRO A 82 6.05 -6.04 -15.18
C PRO A 82 5.28 -6.76 -14.04
N ARG A 83 5.62 -6.49 -12.78
CA ARG A 83 5.00 -7.07 -11.59
C ARG A 83 4.00 -6.13 -10.89
N GLY A 84 3.47 -5.15 -11.61
CA GLY A 84 2.60 -4.09 -11.08
C GLY A 84 3.37 -2.80 -10.77
N PHE A 85 2.70 -1.80 -10.19
CA PHE A 85 3.38 -0.58 -9.76
C PHE A 85 4.29 -0.85 -8.56
N ALA A 86 5.39 -0.12 -8.53
CA ALA A 86 6.33 -0.17 -7.44
C ALA A 86 6.74 1.23 -6.97
N VAL A 87 7.12 1.33 -5.70
CA VAL A 87 7.60 2.55 -5.05
C VAL A 87 8.89 2.24 -4.31
N VAL A 88 9.87 3.13 -4.38
CA VAL A 88 11.08 3.12 -3.54
C VAL A 88 11.10 4.41 -2.72
N LEU A 89 11.23 4.27 -1.41
CA LEU A 89 11.49 5.39 -0.51
C LEU A 89 12.92 5.28 0.03
N ASP A 90 13.67 6.38 -0.05
CA ASP A 90 14.98 6.53 0.59
C ASP A 90 14.78 7.15 1.98
N HIS A 91 15.28 6.47 3.02
CA HIS A 91 15.25 6.90 4.42
C HIS A 91 16.64 7.34 4.92
N GLY A 92 17.60 7.55 4.01
CA GLY A 92 18.98 7.89 4.30
C GLY A 92 19.89 6.67 4.29
N ASN A 93 19.88 5.88 5.36
CA ASN A 93 20.75 4.70 5.50
C ASN A 93 20.13 3.41 4.94
N VAL A 94 18.84 3.44 4.66
CA VAL A 94 18.06 2.29 4.22
C VAL A 94 16.99 2.76 3.25
N ALA A 95 16.58 1.89 2.33
CA ALA A 95 15.43 2.13 1.47
C ALA A 95 14.34 1.07 1.69
N THR A 96 13.09 1.44 1.47
CA THR A 96 11.97 0.48 1.39
C THR A 96 11.48 0.38 -0.05
N PHE A 97 11.18 -0.83 -0.49
CA PHE A 97 10.59 -1.12 -1.79
C PHE A 97 9.23 -1.77 -1.61
N TYR A 98 8.23 -1.20 -2.27
CA TYR A 98 6.84 -1.64 -2.24
C TYR A 98 6.47 -2.09 -3.65
N GLN A 99 5.93 -3.29 -3.81
CA GLN A 99 5.55 -3.84 -5.12
C GLN A 99 4.15 -4.45 -5.09
N HIS A 100 3.66 -4.79 -6.29
CA HIS A 100 2.32 -5.32 -6.56
C HIS A 100 1.21 -4.31 -6.28
N LEU A 101 1.49 -3.03 -6.49
CA LEU A 101 0.48 -2.00 -6.41
C LEU A 101 -0.34 -1.95 -7.71
N ASP A 102 -1.66 -1.84 -7.61
CA ASP A 102 -2.58 -1.66 -8.75
C ASP A 102 -2.69 -0.20 -9.18
N ALA A 103 -2.48 0.73 -8.25
CA ALA A 103 -2.53 2.16 -8.50
C ALA A 103 -1.58 2.92 -7.56
N LEU A 104 -1.13 4.09 -7.98
CA LEU A 104 -0.29 4.98 -7.19
C LEU A 104 -1.08 6.19 -6.66
N PHE A 105 -0.78 6.60 -5.43
CA PHE A 105 -1.22 7.86 -4.83
C PHE A 105 -0.10 8.91 -4.78
N VAL A 106 1.11 8.51 -5.15
CA VAL A 106 2.28 9.38 -5.34
C VAL A 106 2.54 9.58 -6.84
N PRO A 107 3.17 10.69 -7.26
CA PRO A 107 3.51 10.88 -8.67
C PRO A 107 4.52 9.82 -9.13
N GLU A 108 4.34 9.34 -10.36
CA GLU A 108 5.38 8.55 -11.01
C GLU A 108 6.65 9.39 -11.15
N THR A 109 7.79 8.81 -10.78
CA THR A 109 9.09 9.46 -10.83
C THR A 109 10.18 8.45 -11.05
N LYS A 110 11.19 8.84 -11.85
CA LYS A 110 12.38 8.03 -12.06
C LYS A 110 13.36 8.24 -10.92
N ALA A 111 14.19 7.23 -10.67
CA ALA A 111 15.33 7.35 -9.78
C ALA A 111 16.17 8.58 -10.20
N PRO A 112 16.51 9.47 -9.25
CA PRO A 112 17.27 10.67 -9.56
C PRO A 112 18.71 10.31 -9.95
N ALA A 113 19.33 11.20 -10.73
CA ALA A 113 20.73 11.04 -11.10
C ALA A 113 21.64 10.99 -9.86
N LYS A 114 22.76 10.29 -9.98
CA LYS A 114 23.77 10.24 -8.90
C LYS A 114 24.18 11.65 -8.51
N GLY A 115 24.08 11.97 -7.22
CA GLY A 115 24.44 13.30 -6.68
C GLY A 115 23.35 14.37 -6.82
N ALA A 116 22.14 14.01 -7.27
CA ALA A 116 21.03 14.95 -7.30
C ALA A 116 20.70 15.51 -5.89
N PRO A 117 20.35 16.80 -5.76
CA PRO A 117 20.06 17.40 -4.46
C PRO A 117 18.82 16.76 -3.82
N LYS A 118 18.99 16.16 -2.64
CA LYS A 118 17.92 15.43 -1.93
C LYS A 118 16.79 16.34 -1.44
N ASP A 119 17.05 17.62 -1.23
CA ASP A 119 16.07 18.65 -0.85
C ASP A 119 14.99 18.88 -1.91
N LYS A 120 15.23 18.43 -3.15
CA LYS A 120 14.27 18.50 -4.25
C LYS A 120 13.36 17.28 -4.36
N PHE A 121 13.58 16.25 -3.55
CA PHE A 121 12.76 15.03 -3.61
C PHE A 121 11.48 15.21 -2.80
N LEU A 122 10.41 14.57 -3.26
CA LEU A 122 9.13 14.64 -2.58
C LEU A 122 9.24 13.95 -1.22
N ALA A 123 9.10 14.71 -0.14
CA ALA A 123 9.05 14.18 1.21
C ALA A 123 7.79 13.33 1.40
N ILE A 124 7.95 12.16 2.00
CA ILE A 124 6.89 11.21 2.34
C ILE A 124 6.92 10.99 3.85
N LYS A 125 5.76 11.02 4.49
CA LYS A 125 5.62 10.78 5.94
C LYS A 125 5.26 9.33 6.24
N ALA A 126 5.72 8.81 7.38
CA ALA A 126 5.31 7.51 7.88
C ALA A 126 3.78 7.44 7.98
N GLY A 127 3.17 6.38 7.42
CA GLY A 127 1.72 6.23 7.33
C GLY A 127 1.06 6.95 6.13
N GLN A 128 1.82 7.70 5.33
CA GLN A 128 1.29 8.32 4.11
C GLN A 128 0.95 7.26 3.06
N PRO A 129 -0.25 7.32 2.43
CA PRO A 129 -0.64 6.40 1.37
C PRO A 129 0.27 6.49 0.14
N LEU A 130 0.68 5.34 -0.35
CA LEU A 130 1.54 5.20 -1.53
C LEU A 130 0.76 4.68 -2.75
N GLY A 131 -0.24 3.85 -2.52
CA GLY A 131 -1.01 3.22 -3.59
C GLY A 131 -2.03 2.20 -3.09
N VAL A 132 -2.73 1.59 -4.04
CA VAL A 132 -3.66 0.48 -3.80
C VAL A 132 -2.91 -0.84 -3.97
N ILE A 133 -3.07 -1.74 -3.00
CA ILE A 133 -2.50 -3.08 -3.05
C ILE A 133 -3.26 -3.91 -4.08
N GLY A 134 -2.50 -4.46 -5.01
CA GLY A 134 -2.92 -5.38 -6.05
C GLY A 134 -2.30 -6.76 -5.86
N ALA A 135 -2.18 -7.48 -6.98
CA ALA A 135 -1.52 -8.78 -7.07
C ALA A 135 -0.29 -8.69 -7.97
N ASP A 136 0.61 -9.68 -7.91
CA ASP A 136 1.64 -9.84 -8.93
C ASP A 136 0.99 -10.28 -10.26
N PRO A 137 1.04 -9.45 -11.33
CA PRO A 137 0.53 -9.84 -12.66
C PRO A 137 1.20 -11.08 -13.26
N LEU A 138 2.38 -11.48 -12.75
CA LEU A 138 3.07 -12.69 -13.18
C LEU A 138 2.80 -13.91 -12.30
N ASP A 139 2.07 -13.75 -11.18
CA ASP A 139 1.61 -14.87 -10.37
C ASP A 139 0.26 -15.39 -10.90
N PRO A 140 0.18 -16.64 -11.40
CA PRO A 140 -1.06 -17.20 -11.89
C PRO A 140 -2.16 -17.31 -10.81
N ALA A 141 -1.80 -17.30 -9.52
CA ALA A 141 -2.78 -17.30 -8.45
C ALA A 141 -3.48 -15.93 -8.31
N GLY A 142 -2.86 -14.84 -8.79
CA GLY A 142 -3.42 -13.49 -8.76
C GLY A 142 -3.81 -13.02 -7.35
N LEU A 143 -3.16 -13.55 -6.31
CA LEU A 143 -3.48 -13.23 -4.93
C LEU A 143 -2.99 -11.82 -4.61
N LYS A 144 -3.89 -10.99 -4.09
CA LYS A 144 -3.55 -9.63 -3.66
C LYS A 144 -2.71 -9.69 -2.38
N HIS A 145 -1.56 -9.03 -2.41
CA HIS A 145 -0.65 -8.92 -1.27
C HIS A 145 0.28 -7.73 -1.50
N LEU A 146 0.77 -7.14 -0.41
CA LEU A 146 1.84 -6.15 -0.51
C LEU A 146 3.19 -6.85 -0.35
N HIS A 147 4.04 -6.75 -1.37
CA HIS A 147 5.43 -7.15 -1.27
C HIS A 147 6.27 -5.98 -0.74
N LEU A 148 6.99 -6.19 0.36
CA LEU A 148 7.88 -5.21 1.00
C LEU A 148 9.31 -5.74 1.07
N GLU A 149 10.28 -4.99 0.54
CA GLU A 149 11.71 -5.20 0.80
C GLU A 149 12.33 -4.04 1.58
N LEU A 150 13.44 -4.34 2.26
CA LEU A 150 14.29 -3.37 2.95
C LEU A 150 15.72 -3.48 2.41
N TRP A 151 16.34 -2.38 2.01
CA TRP A 151 17.64 -2.39 1.32
C TRP A 151 18.71 -1.56 2.03
N SER A 152 19.86 -2.15 2.33
CA SER A 152 21.06 -1.40 2.73
C SER A 152 21.94 -1.11 1.52
N GLY A 153 21.56 -0.11 0.71
CA GLY A 153 22.30 0.26 -0.50
C GLY A 153 21.81 -0.44 -1.77
N GLY A 154 20.49 -0.61 -1.89
CA GLY A 154 19.83 -1.11 -3.12
C GLY A 154 19.48 -2.61 -3.10
N PRO A 155 18.84 -3.11 -4.18
CA PRO A 155 18.19 -4.42 -4.21
C PRO A 155 19.13 -5.62 -4.05
N LEU A 156 20.42 -5.46 -4.39
CA LEU A 156 21.43 -6.52 -4.18
C LEU A 156 21.80 -6.69 -2.69
N ASN A 157 21.40 -5.75 -1.85
CA ASN A 157 21.67 -5.71 -0.41
C ASN A 157 20.36 -5.75 0.38
N ALA A 158 19.45 -6.65 -0.02
CA ALA A 158 18.18 -6.87 0.67
C ALA A 158 18.41 -7.44 2.08
N LEU A 159 17.68 -6.89 3.04
CA LEU A 159 17.70 -7.26 4.44
C LEU A 159 16.37 -7.91 4.79
N ASP A 160 16.40 -8.92 5.67
CA ASP A 160 15.19 -9.51 6.22
C ASP A 160 14.42 -8.47 7.06
N PRO A 161 13.22 -8.02 6.62
CA PRO A 161 12.41 -7.07 7.37
C PRO A 161 11.80 -7.68 8.64
N GLN A 162 11.55 -8.99 8.65
CA GLN A 162 10.72 -9.66 9.64
C GLN A 162 11.19 -9.46 11.10
N PRO A 163 12.50 -9.56 11.44
CA PRO A 163 12.97 -9.29 12.80
C PRO A 163 12.73 -7.85 13.24
N LEU A 164 12.85 -6.88 12.32
CA LEU A 164 12.72 -5.45 12.59
C LEU A 164 11.25 -5.07 12.77
N MET A 165 10.37 -5.63 11.94
CA MET A 165 8.92 -5.38 11.95
C MET A 165 8.24 -5.73 13.28
N LYS A 166 8.83 -6.60 14.10
CA LYS A 166 8.34 -6.90 15.47
C LYS A 166 8.28 -5.66 16.37
N THR A 167 9.08 -4.63 16.07
CA THR A 167 9.15 -3.38 16.83
C THR A 167 8.37 -2.24 16.17
N TRP A 168 7.84 -2.46 14.97
CA TRP A 168 7.12 -1.43 14.21
C TRP A 168 5.69 -1.32 14.71
N GLN A 169 5.18 -0.09 14.76
CA GLN A 169 3.78 0.12 15.10
C GLN A 169 2.86 -0.33 13.96
N VAL A 170 1.61 -0.67 14.25
CA VAL A 170 0.62 -0.95 13.21
C VAL A 170 -0.27 0.27 13.07
N PHE A 171 -0.21 0.95 11.91
CA PHE A 171 -1.10 2.07 11.62
C PHE A 171 -2.55 1.61 11.52
N THR A 172 -3.48 2.50 11.83
CA THR A 172 -4.92 2.33 11.61
C THR A 172 -5.39 3.22 10.46
N PRO A 173 -6.53 2.92 9.83
CA PRO A 173 -7.12 3.80 8.82
C PRO A 173 -7.41 5.22 9.32
N ASN A 174 -7.46 5.44 10.64
CA ASN A 174 -7.64 6.75 11.27
C ASN A 174 -6.33 7.53 11.46
N ASP A 175 -5.17 6.88 11.32
CA ASP A 175 -3.85 7.55 11.38
C ASP A 175 -3.43 8.14 10.03
N ILE A 176 -4.10 7.68 8.97
CA ILE A 176 -3.86 8.00 7.56
C ILE A 176 -4.60 9.24 7.02
N PRO A 177 -5.78 9.66 7.52
CA PRO A 177 -6.56 10.75 6.95
C PRO A 177 -5.82 12.08 6.79
N PRO A 178 -4.87 12.47 7.68
CA PRO A 178 -4.07 13.69 7.47
C PRO A 178 -3.18 13.65 6.23
N PHE A 179 -2.91 12.47 5.68
CA PHE A 179 -1.96 12.25 4.59
C PHE A 179 -2.64 11.87 3.26
N LEU A 180 -3.95 11.69 3.25
CA LEU A 180 -4.69 11.52 2.00
C LEU A 180 -4.68 12.84 1.23
N PRO A 181 -4.44 12.82 -0.10
CA PRO A 181 -4.65 14.02 -0.90
C PRO A 181 -6.10 14.48 -0.69
N PRO A 182 -6.36 15.78 -0.51
CA PRO A 182 -7.73 16.29 -0.37
C PRO A 182 -8.51 15.96 -1.64
N LEU A 183 -9.33 14.90 -1.58
CA LEU A 183 -10.25 14.47 -2.65
C LEU A 183 -11.21 15.61 -3.08
N THR A 184 -11.28 16.68 -2.28
CA THR A 184 -12.11 17.87 -2.51
C THR A 184 -11.59 18.83 -3.60
N ARG A 185 -10.33 18.72 -4.06
CA ARG A 185 -9.81 19.66 -5.09
C ARG A 185 -10.41 19.46 -6.49
N ASN A 186 -10.91 18.28 -6.82
CA ASN A 186 -11.55 18.04 -8.12
C ASN A 186 -13.01 18.54 -8.18
N ALA A 187 -13.73 18.52 -7.05
CA ALA A 187 -15.10 19.05 -6.99
C ALA A 187 -15.15 20.58 -6.99
N ALA A 188 -14.16 21.24 -6.37
CA ALA A 188 -14.16 22.70 -6.23
C ALA A 188 -13.74 23.44 -7.52
N LYS A 189 -12.86 22.86 -8.35
CA LYS A 189 -12.43 23.50 -9.62
C LYS A 189 -13.47 23.43 -10.75
N GLN A 190 -14.42 22.50 -10.68
CA GLN A 190 -15.46 22.36 -11.72
C GLN A 190 -16.65 23.32 -11.58
N ARG A 191 -16.84 23.99 -10.43
CA ARG A 191 -17.90 25.03 -10.30
C ARG A 191 -17.62 26.32 -11.09
N LEU A 192 -16.39 26.53 -11.56
CA LEU A 192 -16.00 27.74 -12.30
C LEU A 192 -15.87 27.56 -13.82
N ALA A 193 -15.90 26.33 -14.34
CA ALA A 193 -15.80 26.09 -15.79
C ALA A 193 -17.21 26.08 -16.43
N LYS A 194 -17.62 27.24 -16.95
CA LYS A 194 -18.79 27.38 -17.82
C LYS A 194 -18.56 26.59 -19.13
N ARG A 195 -19.05 25.34 -19.18
CA ARG A 195 -19.53 24.55 -20.33
C ARG A 195 -19.37 23.05 -20.02
N SER A 196 -20.46 22.43 -19.56
CA SER A 196 -20.50 21.01 -19.20
C SER A 196 -20.98 20.16 -20.37
N ASN A 197 -20.06 19.46 -21.03
CA ASN A 197 -20.38 18.22 -21.76
C ASN A 197 -20.23 17.02 -20.81
N PHE A 198 -20.86 17.08 -19.62
CA PHE A 198 -20.88 15.97 -18.67
C PHE A 198 -22.33 15.54 -18.41
N VAL A 199 -22.54 14.22 -18.49
CA VAL A 199 -23.81 13.55 -18.19
C VAL A 199 -24.05 13.61 -16.68
N SER A 200 -25.24 14.06 -16.27
CA SER A 200 -25.64 14.01 -14.87
C SER A 200 -25.85 12.55 -14.47
N VAL A 201 -24.98 12.00 -13.63
CA VAL A 201 -25.26 10.74 -12.96
C VAL A 201 -26.10 11.07 -11.72
N ARG A 202 -27.39 10.71 -11.75
CA ARG A 202 -28.20 10.71 -10.53
C ARG A 202 -27.56 9.73 -9.56
N SER A 203 -27.35 10.17 -8.32
CA SER A 203 -26.92 9.32 -7.22
C SER A 203 -27.82 8.10 -7.14
N TYR A 204 -27.27 6.93 -7.46
CA TYR A 204 -27.94 5.66 -7.24
C TYR A 204 -27.45 5.13 -5.89
N GLU A 205 -28.16 5.49 -4.82
CA GLU A 205 -28.07 4.74 -3.57
C GLU A 205 -28.73 3.38 -3.81
N ARG A 206 -27.91 2.35 -4.02
CA ARG A 206 -28.40 0.98 -3.96
C ARG A 206 -28.65 0.66 -2.48
N ARG A 207 -29.89 0.78 -2.02
CA ARG A 207 -30.30 0.19 -0.74
C ARG A 207 -30.08 -1.31 -0.81
N TRP A 208 -29.22 -1.83 0.06
CA TRP A 208 -29.05 -3.27 0.25
C TRP A 208 -30.38 -3.88 0.73
N PRO A 209 -30.88 -4.97 0.14
CA PRO A 209 -32.08 -5.62 0.62
C PRO A 209 -31.84 -6.19 2.03
N GLY A 210 -32.57 -5.69 3.04
CA GLY A 210 -32.59 -6.27 4.38
C GLY A 210 -32.16 -5.37 5.55
N ALA A 211 -31.67 -4.15 5.33
CA ALA A 211 -31.30 -3.24 6.42
C ALA A 211 -32.43 -2.23 6.71
N SER A 212 -33.54 -2.68 7.32
CA SER A 212 -34.49 -1.79 7.98
C SER A 212 -34.03 -1.54 9.42
N LEU A 213 -33.28 -0.46 9.63
CA LEU A 213 -33.18 0.17 10.94
C LEU A 213 -34.35 1.13 11.08
N HIS A 214 -35.38 0.73 11.83
CA HIS A 214 -36.36 1.69 12.34
C HIS A 214 -35.72 2.48 13.48
N PRO A 215 -35.81 3.82 13.49
CA PRO A 215 -35.42 4.59 14.66
C PRO A 215 -36.43 4.33 15.81
N PRO A 216 -35.96 4.31 17.08
CA PRO A 216 -36.83 4.18 18.23
C PRO A 216 -37.75 5.41 18.36
N ARG A 217 -38.98 5.18 18.81
CA ARG A 217 -39.95 6.22 19.16
C ARG A 217 -39.60 6.87 20.50
#